data_AF-A0A959FV52-F1
#
_entry.id   AF-A0A959FV52-F1
#
_cell.length_a   1.000
_cell.length_b   1.000
_cell.length_c   1.000
_cell.angle_alpha   90.00
_cell.angle_beta   90.00
_cell.angle_gamma   90.00
#
_symmetry.space_group_name_H-M   'P 1'
#
loop_
_entity.id
_entity.type
_entity.pdbx_description
1 polymer ?
#
loop_
_entity_poly.entity_id
_entity_poly.type
_entity_poly.pdbx_seq_one_letter_code
_entity_poly.pdbx_strand_id
1 'polypeptide(L)'
;QYTALFSLIGTSYGGDGRTTFGLPDFRGRFPMHAGTGPGLTYRPLGQKSGSESITLTTQQLPSHNHDTPNAPINFSFQMNANSGTGTSTDPTGNFLSQSTGNLYTTNSGDATLEMGRSDLDLELDETIQYNGGNQEHSNMQPYQTVSFIIALVGVYPTRN
;
A
#
# COMPACT_ATOMS: atom_id res chain seq x y z
N GLN A 1 -15.35 -36.34 -35.63
CA GLN A 1 -13.89 -36.37 -35.39
C GLN A 1 -13.67 -36.28 -33.89
N TYR A 2 -12.70 -37.00 -33.30
CA TYR A 2 -12.44 -37.02 -31.85
C TYR A 2 -13.53 -37.64 -30.96
N THR A 3 -14.33 -38.57 -31.48
CA THR A 3 -15.44 -39.21 -30.75
C THR A 3 -15.00 -39.88 -29.44
N ALA A 4 -13.84 -40.55 -29.45
CA ALA A 4 -13.26 -41.17 -28.26
C ALA A 4 -12.95 -40.12 -27.18
N LEU A 5 -12.24 -39.05 -27.54
CA LEU A 5 -11.90 -37.98 -26.61
C LEU A 5 -13.15 -37.28 -26.06
N PHE A 6 -14.12 -36.96 -26.93
CA PHE A 6 -15.39 -36.34 -26.50
C PHE A 6 -16.15 -37.23 -25.50
N SER A 7 -16.16 -38.54 -25.69
CA SER A 7 -16.82 -39.46 -24.74
C SER A 7 -16.15 -39.50 -23.35
N LEU A 8 -14.87 -39.12 -23.26
CA LEU A 8 -14.11 -39.09 -22.01
C LEU A 8 -14.23 -37.76 -21.27
N ILE A 9 -14.11 -36.63 -21.98
CA ILE A 9 -14.06 -35.30 -21.34
C ILE A 9 -15.33 -34.46 -21.53
N GLY A 10 -16.24 -34.90 -22.41
CA GLY A 10 -17.49 -34.21 -22.71
C GLY A 10 -17.31 -32.72 -22.98
N THR A 11 -18.12 -31.90 -22.33
CA THR A 11 -18.08 -30.44 -22.39
C THR A 11 -17.46 -29.79 -21.15
N SER A 12 -16.73 -30.56 -20.32
CA SER A 12 -16.18 -30.05 -19.04
C SER A 12 -15.29 -28.81 -19.21
N TYR A 13 -14.67 -28.64 -20.38
CA TYR A 13 -13.80 -27.50 -20.70
C TYR A 13 -14.42 -26.51 -21.70
N GLY A 14 -15.73 -26.61 -21.98
CA GLY A 14 -16.48 -25.74 -22.88
C GLY A 14 -16.99 -26.43 -24.15
N GLY A 15 -17.51 -25.63 -25.08
CA GLY A 15 -18.17 -26.08 -26.31
C GLY A 15 -19.68 -26.32 -26.14
N ASP A 16 -20.35 -26.58 -27.25
CA ASP A 16 -21.81 -26.75 -27.32
C ASP A 16 -22.28 -28.20 -27.08
N GLY A 17 -21.34 -29.15 -27.01
CA GLY A 17 -21.62 -30.57 -26.81
C GLY A 17 -22.32 -31.27 -27.98
N ARG A 18 -22.47 -30.57 -29.11
CA ARG A 18 -23.10 -31.11 -30.34
C ARG A 18 -22.08 -31.18 -31.47
N THR A 19 -21.46 -30.04 -31.77
CA THR A 19 -20.49 -29.91 -32.85
C THR A 19 -19.09 -29.60 -32.34
N THR A 20 -18.99 -29.11 -31.10
CA THR A 20 -17.75 -28.63 -30.49
C THR A 20 -17.64 -29.07 -29.03
N PHE A 21 -16.40 -29.24 -28.57
CA PHE A 21 -16.04 -29.37 -27.17
C PHE A 21 -14.70 -28.68 -26.93
N GLY A 22 -14.49 -28.20 -25.71
CA GLY A 22 -13.25 -27.52 -25.30
C GLY A 22 -12.17 -28.50 -24.84
N LEU A 23 -10.92 -28.05 -24.93
CA LEU A 23 -9.76 -28.69 -24.28
C LEU A 23 -9.36 -27.89 -23.03
N PRO A 24 -8.63 -28.51 -22.08
CA PRO A 24 -8.05 -27.78 -20.96
C PRO A 24 -7.20 -26.60 -21.42
N ASP A 25 -7.38 -25.44 -20.80
CA ASP A 25 -6.57 -24.24 -21.03
C ASP A 25 -5.83 -23.87 -19.73
N PHE A 26 -4.53 -24.18 -19.71
CA PHE A 26 -3.65 -23.94 -18.58
C PHE A 26 -2.84 -22.65 -18.68
N ARG A 27 -3.09 -21.82 -19.70
CA ARG A 27 -2.41 -20.51 -19.79
C ARG A 27 -2.78 -19.69 -18.56
N GLY A 28 -1.77 -19.21 -17.83
CA GLY A 28 -1.96 -18.45 -16.61
C GLY A 28 -2.42 -19.25 -15.39
N ARG A 29 -2.41 -20.58 -15.44
CA ARG A 29 -3.09 -21.43 -14.45
C ARG A 29 -2.22 -22.59 -14.01
N PHE A 30 -2.29 -22.88 -12.72
CA PHE A 30 -1.68 -24.07 -12.14
C PHE A 30 -2.69 -25.24 -12.12
N PRO A 31 -2.30 -26.45 -12.55
CA PRO A 31 -3.19 -27.61 -12.49
C PRO A 31 -3.45 -28.03 -11.05
N MET A 32 -4.71 -28.34 -10.73
CA MET A 32 -5.13 -28.84 -9.41
C MET A 32 -6.01 -30.07 -9.59
N HIS A 33 -5.93 -31.01 -8.63
CA HIS A 33 -6.78 -32.20 -8.64
C HIS A 33 -8.26 -31.83 -8.46
N ALA A 34 -9.15 -32.49 -9.20
CA ALA A 34 -10.59 -32.29 -9.09
C ALA A 34 -11.18 -33.11 -7.93
N GLY A 35 -12.34 -32.70 -7.41
CA GLY A 35 -13.05 -33.40 -6.35
C GLY A 35 -13.00 -32.69 -5.00
N THR A 36 -13.18 -33.46 -3.94
CA THR A 36 -13.20 -32.97 -2.54
C THR A 36 -12.17 -33.75 -1.73
N GLY A 37 -11.24 -33.04 -1.10
CA GLY A 37 -10.39 -33.62 -0.05
C GLY A 37 -11.00 -33.41 1.35
N PRO A 38 -10.58 -34.17 2.37
CA PRO A 38 -11.03 -33.97 3.75
C PRO A 38 -10.79 -32.52 4.21
N GLY A 39 -11.84 -31.81 4.63
CA GLY A 39 -11.77 -30.42 5.05
C GLY A 39 -11.57 -29.38 3.93
N LEU A 40 -11.61 -29.80 2.66
CA LEU A 40 -11.46 -28.92 1.50
C LEU A 40 -12.80 -28.65 0.81
N THR A 41 -12.87 -27.55 0.07
CA THR A 41 -14.01 -27.23 -0.79
C THR A 41 -14.02 -28.11 -2.05
N TYR A 42 -15.20 -28.46 -2.53
CA TYR A 42 -15.35 -29.21 -3.77
C TYR A 42 -14.90 -28.39 -4.98
N ARG A 43 -14.07 -28.99 -5.84
CA ARG A 43 -13.59 -28.39 -7.09
C ARG A 43 -14.00 -29.27 -8.29
N PRO A 44 -15.05 -28.90 -9.04
CA PRO A 44 -15.46 -29.68 -10.21
C PRO A 44 -14.39 -29.66 -11.31
N LEU A 45 -14.27 -30.76 -12.05
CA LEU A 45 -13.37 -30.85 -13.19
C LEU A 45 -13.69 -29.78 -14.23
N GLY A 46 -12.67 -29.11 -14.74
CA GLY A 46 -12.82 -28.03 -15.73
C GLY A 46 -13.14 -26.66 -15.14
N GLN A 47 -13.34 -26.54 -13.83
CA GLN A 47 -13.50 -25.24 -13.18
C GLN A 47 -12.26 -24.36 -13.39
N LYS A 48 -12.47 -23.15 -13.92
CA LYS A 48 -11.46 -22.10 -14.00
C LYS A 48 -11.61 -21.18 -12.79
N SER A 49 -10.53 -20.95 -12.05
CA SER A 49 -10.51 -20.08 -10.86
C SER A 49 -9.16 -19.36 -10.74
N GLY A 50 -9.08 -18.37 -9.84
CA GLY A 50 -7.91 -17.52 -9.64
C GLY A 50 -7.84 -16.30 -10.59
N SER A 51 -6.88 -15.42 -10.32
CA SER A 51 -6.57 -14.23 -11.14
C SER A 51 -5.05 -14.08 -11.27
N GLU A 52 -4.58 -13.72 -12.47
CA GLU A 52 -3.15 -13.48 -12.75
C GLU A 52 -2.68 -12.12 -12.24
N SER A 53 -3.60 -11.16 -12.10
CA SER A 53 -3.37 -9.82 -11.54
C SER A 53 -4.43 -9.50 -10.49
N ILE A 54 -4.02 -8.89 -9.38
CA ILE A 54 -4.93 -8.44 -8.31
C ILE A 54 -4.61 -6.99 -7.97
N THR A 55 -5.62 -6.13 -7.96
CA THR A 55 -5.53 -4.79 -7.39
C THR A 55 -5.63 -4.88 -5.88
N LEU A 56 -4.60 -4.40 -5.17
CA LEU A 56 -4.63 -4.34 -3.70
C LEU A 56 -5.33 -3.07 -3.23
N THR A 57 -6.45 -3.25 -2.55
CA THR A 57 -7.16 -2.17 -1.87
C THR A 57 -6.69 -2.05 -0.42
N THR A 58 -6.98 -0.92 0.21
CA THR A 58 -6.67 -0.72 1.63
C THR A 58 -7.40 -1.70 2.55
N GLN A 59 -8.56 -2.24 2.14
CA GLN A 59 -9.29 -3.28 2.89
C GLN A 59 -8.60 -4.65 2.83
N GLN A 60 -7.68 -4.86 1.89
CA GLN A 60 -6.89 -6.09 1.77
C GLN A 60 -5.54 -6.00 2.50
N LEU A 61 -5.20 -4.84 3.07
CA LEU A 61 -4.02 -4.69 3.92
C LEU A 61 -4.35 -5.13 5.35
N PRO A 62 -3.42 -5.80 6.06
CA PRO A 62 -3.54 -6.05 7.48
C PRO A 62 -3.76 -4.73 8.25
N SER A 63 -4.57 -4.78 9.30
CA SER A 63 -4.71 -3.65 10.22
C SER A 63 -3.35 -3.33 10.83
N HIS A 64 -2.90 -2.09 10.66
CA HIS A 64 -1.66 -1.56 11.21
C HIS A 64 -1.86 -0.08 11.56
N ASN A 65 -1.03 0.44 12.45
CA ASN A 65 -1.01 1.84 12.83
C ASN A 65 0.43 2.33 12.95
N HIS A 66 0.62 3.63 12.74
CA HIS A 66 1.86 4.31 13.06
C HIS A 66 1.57 5.24 14.23
N ASP A 67 2.28 5.05 15.34
CA ASP A 67 2.13 5.92 16.50
C ASP A 67 2.82 7.25 16.20
N THR A 68 2.03 8.28 15.88
CA THR A 68 2.51 9.65 16.01
C THR A 68 2.60 9.95 17.50
N PRO A 69 3.65 10.61 17.99
CA PRO A 69 3.58 11.20 19.31
C PRO A 69 2.43 12.22 19.30
N ASN A 70 1.24 11.81 19.74
CA ASN A 70 0.12 12.69 20.05
C ASN A 70 0.41 13.55 21.31
N ALA A 71 1.65 13.52 21.79
CA ALA A 71 2.13 14.43 22.80
C ALA A 71 2.33 15.80 22.16
N PRO A 72 1.84 16.90 22.77
CA PRO A 72 2.22 18.22 22.34
C PRO A 72 3.76 18.31 22.36
N ILE A 73 4.35 18.68 21.23
CA ILE A 73 5.78 19.00 21.21
C ILE A 73 5.93 20.30 22.00
N ASN A 74 6.26 20.17 23.29
CA ASN A 74 6.45 21.31 24.17
C ASN A 74 7.78 21.99 23.84
N PHE A 75 7.72 23.08 23.08
CA PHE A 75 8.87 23.94 22.87
C PHE A 75 9.03 24.92 24.02
N SER A 76 10.15 24.85 24.74
CA SER A 76 10.54 25.87 25.71
C SER A 76 11.49 26.84 25.03
N PHE A 77 11.07 28.10 24.85
CA PHE A 77 11.93 29.17 24.36
C PHE A 77 12.60 29.88 25.54
N GLN A 78 13.93 29.87 25.58
CA GLN A 78 14.70 30.62 26.57
C GLN A 78 15.32 31.85 25.89
N MET A 79 14.82 33.03 26.24
CA MET A 79 15.47 34.29 25.85
C MET A 79 16.62 34.61 26.80
N ASN A 80 17.76 34.99 26.25
CA ASN A 80 18.85 35.55 27.05
C ASN A 80 18.42 36.92 27.60
N ALA A 81 18.57 37.09 28.92
CA ALA A 81 18.38 38.36 29.61
C ALA A 81 19.63 38.68 30.44
N ASN A 82 20.01 39.95 30.48
CA ASN A 82 21.08 40.46 31.31
C ASN A 82 20.53 40.79 32.70
N SER A 83 21.20 40.32 33.75
CA SER A 83 20.83 40.60 35.15
C SER A 83 21.23 41.99 35.64
N GLY A 84 22.02 42.73 34.85
CA GLY A 84 22.38 44.12 35.12
C GLY A 84 21.32 45.13 34.68
N THR A 85 21.53 46.39 35.08
CA THR A 85 20.71 47.53 34.65
C THR A 85 20.90 47.82 33.16
N GLY A 86 19.80 48.06 32.44
CA GLY A 86 19.83 48.40 31.02
C GLY A 86 20.59 49.70 30.74
N THR A 87 21.46 49.66 29.73
CA THR A 87 22.29 50.80 29.30
C THR A 87 21.83 51.41 27.97
N SER A 88 20.83 50.81 27.32
CA SER A 88 20.27 51.26 26.04
C SER A 88 18.76 51.04 26.03
N THR A 89 18.01 52.00 25.47
CA THR A 89 16.58 51.88 25.19
C THR A 89 16.30 51.40 23.76
N ASP A 90 17.34 51.28 22.93
CA ASP A 90 17.23 50.73 21.58
C ASP A 90 17.21 49.19 21.65
N PRO A 91 16.13 48.52 21.24
CA PRO A 91 16.06 47.07 21.23
C PRO A 91 16.97 46.42 20.18
N THR A 92 17.38 47.13 19.12
CA THR A 92 18.09 46.52 17.98
C THR A 92 19.43 45.91 18.39
N GLY A 93 19.55 44.59 18.22
CA GLY A 93 20.76 43.83 18.59
C GLY A 93 21.02 43.70 20.10
N ASN A 94 20.10 44.15 20.95
CA ASN A 94 20.23 44.12 22.41
C ASN A 94 19.38 43.01 23.05
N PHE A 95 19.77 42.59 24.26
CA PHE A 95 19.03 41.63 25.10
C PHE A 95 18.15 42.35 26.14
N LEU A 96 17.13 41.65 26.65
CA LEU A 96 16.34 42.14 27.79
C LEU A 96 17.24 42.38 29.02
N SER A 97 16.95 43.40 29.80
CA SER A 97 17.69 43.73 31.03
C SER A 97 16.81 44.42 32.06
N GLN A 98 17.31 44.61 33.29
CA GLN A 98 16.57 45.31 34.33
C GLN A 98 16.41 46.80 33.97
N SER A 99 15.16 47.29 33.86
CA SER A 99 14.93 48.71 33.59
C SER A 99 15.22 49.59 34.80
N THR A 100 15.86 50.73 34.56
CA THR A 100 16.08 51.81 35.52
C THR A 100 15.12 52.99 35.31
N GLY A 101 14.19 52.92 34.35
CA GLY A 101 13.24 53.98 33.99
C GLY A 101 11.88 53.44 33.52
N ASN A 102 11.01 54.34 33.02
CA ASN A 102 9.69 53.95 32.53
C ASN A 102 9.79 53.00 31.33
N LEU A 103 9.25 51.81 31.48
CA LEU A 103 9.20 50.75 30.46
C LEU A 103 8.18 51.02 29.34
N TYR A 104 7.26 51.96 29.57
CA TYR A 104 6.17 52.28 28.66
C TYR A 104 6.36 53.71 28.13
N THR A 105 6.29 53.87 26.81
CA THR A 105 6.31 55.18 26.13
C THR A 105 4.94 55.51 25.57
N THR A 106 4.60 56.80 25.51
CA THR A 106 3.40 57.31 24.83
C THR A 106 3.65 57.65 23.36
N ASN A 107 4.89 57.50 22.89
CA ASN A 107 5.24 57.75 21.50
C ASN A 107 4.67 56.63 20.60
N SER A 108 4.28 56.99 19.38
CA SER A 108 3.93 56.04 18.33
C SER A 108 5.07 55.01 18.17
N GLY A 109 4.75 53.72 18.17
CA GLY A 109 5.77 52.68 17.99
C GLY A 109 6.47 52.82 16.64
N ASP A 110 7.81 52.84 16.65
CA ASP A 110 8.61 52.78 15.44
C ASP A 110 8.48 51.42 14.75
N ALA A 111 8.67 51.41 13.43
CA ALA A 111 8.56 50.25 12.57
C ALA A 111 9.36 49.07 13.13
N THR A 112 8.74 47.87 13.10
CA THR A 112 9.29 46.55 13.47
C THR A 112 10.76 46.55 13.89
N LEU A 113 11.05 46.92 15.14
CA LEU A 113 12.40 46.80 15.68
C LEU A 113 12.67 45.38 16.12
N GLU A 114 13.80 44.86 15.66
CA GLU A 114 14.22 43.50 15.90
C GLU A 114 15.20 43.44 17.06
N MET A 115 14.78 42.85 18.18
CA MET A 115 15.70 42.46 19.26
C MET A 115 16.66 41.37 18.79
N GLY A 116 17.72 41.11 19.57
CA GLY A 116 18.59 39.94 19.32
C GLY A 116 17.77 38.65 19.26
N ARG A 117 17.45 38.22 18.04
CA ARG A 117 16.60 37.06 17.75
C ARG A 117 17.42 35.78 17.84
N SER A 118 16.79 34.73 18.36
CA SER A 118 17.26 33.35 18.23
C SER A 118 16.30 32.69 17.26
N ASP A 119 16.71 32.57 16.00
CA ASP A 119 15.87 31.95 14.97
C ASP A 119 15.76 30.45 15.26
N LEU A 120 14.52 29.98 15.35
CA LEU A 120 14.21 28.56 15.43
C LEU A 120 13.47 28.20 14.15
N ASP A 121 14.23 27.74 13.16
CA ASP A 121 13.67 27.18 11.93
C ASP A 121 13.36 25.70 12.18
N LEU A 122 12.08 25.36 12.27
CA LEU A 122 11.61 24.00 12.51
C LEU A 122 10.67 23.58 11.39
N GLU A 123 11.20 22.79 10.47
CA GLU A 123 10.41 22.08 9.47
C GLU A 123 9.95 20.74 10.08
N LEU A 124 8.70 20.69 10.54
CA LEU A 124 8.03 19.46 10.95
C LEU A 124 7.33 18.88 9.71
N ASP A 125 8.06 18.07 8.96
CA ASP A 125 7.48 17.25 7.89
C ASP A 125 6.70 16.09 8.55
N GLU A 126 5.37 16.11 8.48
CA GLU A 126 4.54 14.99 8.92
C GLU A 126 4.77 13.80 7.98
N THR A 127 5.73 12.94 8.31
CA THR A 127 6.17 11.82 7.45
C THR A 127 5.18 10.65 7.34
N ILE A 128 3.90 10.83 7.69
CA ILE A 128 2.89 9.75 7.66
C ILE A 128 1.80 10.09 6.67
N GLN A 129 2.10 9.99 5.38
CA GLN A 129 1.09 9.96 4.34
C GLN A 129 1.41 8.89 3.29
N TYR A 130 0.32 8.39 2.69
CA TYR A 130 0.18 7.32 1.68
C TYR A 130 0.10 5.88 2.21
N ASN A 131 -1.11 5.45 2.59
CA ASN A 131 -1.47 4.04 2.72
C ASN A 131 -2.18 3.53 1.46
N GLY A 132 -1.71 2.39 0.94
CA GLY A 132 -2.23 1.82 -0.30
C GLY A 132 -1.84 2.60 -1.56
N GLY A 133 -2.32 2.11 -2.70
CA GLY A 133 -2.11 2.76 -4.01
C GLY A 133 -3.11 2.34 -5.07
N ASN A 134 -4.00 1.38 -4.75
CA ASN A 134 -4.95 0.76 -5.70
C ASN A 134 -4.28 0.34 -7.01
N GLN A 135 -2.99 -0.02 -6.94
CA GLN A 135 -2.24 -0.54 -8.06
C GLN A 135 -2.40 -2.06 -8.11
N GLU A 136 -2.42 -2.58 -9.32
CA GLU A 136 -2.39 -4.00 -9.54
C GLU A 136 -0.98 -4.56 -9.37
N HIS A 137 -0.89 -5.79 -8.90
CA HIS A 137 0.35 -6.55 -8.92
C HIS A 137 0.12 -7.90 -9.56
N SER A 138 1.20 -8.46 -10.12
CA SER A 138 1.17 -9.85 -10.58
C SER A 138 0.94 -10.77 -9.39
N ASN A 139 -0.03 -11.67 -9.54
CA ASN A 139 -0.36 -12.71 -8.57
C ASN A 139 0.09 -14.10 -9.07
N MET A 140 0.93 -14.12 -10.10
CA MET A 140 1.50 -15.35 -10.63
C MET A 140 2.67 -15.80 -9.77
N GLN A 141 2.59 -17.02 -9.22
CA GLN A 141 3.75 -17.68 -8.63
C GLN A 141 4.86 -17.88 -9.67
N PRO A 142 6.14 -18.03 -9.26
CA PRO A 142 7.21 -18.41 -10.18
C PRO A 142 6.83 -19.64 -11.01
N TYR A 143 7.09 -19.60 -12.32
CA TYR A 143 6.65 -20.63 -13.25
C TYR A 143 7.72 -21.02 -14.25
N GLN A 144 7.67 -22.29 -14.68
CA GLN A 144 8.38 -22.79 -15.83
C GLN A 144 7.34 -23.21 -16.87
N THR A 145 7.50 -22.71 -18.10
CA THR A 145 6.58 -23.05 -19.19
C THR A 145 6.88 -24.46 -19.70
N VAL A 146 5.84 -25.29 -19.76
CA VAL A 146 5.88 -26.65 -20.32
C VAL A 146 4.72 -26.84 -21.30
N SER A 147 4.85 -27.80 -22.21
CA SER A 147 3.77 -28.18 -23.12
C SER A 147 2.84 -29.19 -22.45
N PHE A 148 1.54 -28.91 -22.48
CA PHE A 148 0.50 -29.86 -22.09
C PHE A 148 0.04 -30.64 -23.32
N ILE A 149 0.09 -31.97 -23.24
CA ILE A 149 -0.22 -32.86 -24.36
C ILE A 149 -1.47 -33.67 -24.01
N ILE A 150 -2.40 -33.77 -24.94
CA ILE A 150 -3.59 -34.63 -24.83
C ILE A 150 -3.71 -35.50 -26.08
N ALA A 151 -3.99 -36.79 -25.89
CA ALA A 151 -4.17 -37.72 -26.99
C ALA A 151 -5.53 -37.48 -27.67
N LEU A 152 -5.51 -37.24 -28.98
CA LEU A 152 -6.72 -37.04 -29.79
C LEU A 152 -7.30 -38.36 -30.32
N VAL A 153 -6.45 -39.39 -30.45
CA VAL A 153 -6.77 -40.71 -30.98
C VAL A 153 -6.04 -41.76 -30.14
N GLY A 154 -6.71 -42.87 -29.86
CA GLY A 154 -6.17 -44.01 -29.10
C GLY A 154 -7.11 -45.21 -29.17
N VAL A 155 -6.70 -46.33 -28.57
CA VAL A 155 -7.54 -47.54 -28.49
C VAL A 155 -8.63 -47.29 -27.45
N TYR A 156 -9.84 -46.95 -27.91
CA TYR A 156 -10.98 -46.67 -27.04
C TYR A 156 -12.32 -46.89 -27.77
N PRO A 157 -13.34 -47.46 -27.10
CA PRO A 157 -13.26 -48.14 -25.81
C PRO A 157 -12.62 -49.53 -25.99
N THR A 158 -11.72 -49.93 -25.12
CA THR A 158 -11.21 -51.31 -25.13
C THR A 158 -12.34 -52.24 -24.73
N ARG A 159 -12.85 -53.02 -25.67
CA ARG A 159 -13.70 -54.18 -25.39
C ARG A 159 -12.81 -55.41 -25.52
N ASN A 160 -12.65 -56.15 -24.43
CA ASN A 160 -12.06 -57.49 -24.46
C ASN A 160 -12.98 -58.44 -25.22
#